data_AF-A0A8J6Y8S6-F1
#
_entry.id   AF-A0A8J6Y8S6-F1
#
_cell.length_a   1.000
_cell.length_b   1.000
_cell.length_c   1.000
_cell.angle_alpha   90.00
_cell.angle_beta   90.00
_cell.angle_gamma   90.00
#
_symmetry.space_group_name_H-M   'P 1'
#
loop_
_entity.id
_entity.type
_entity.pdbx_description
1 polymer ?
#
loop_
_entity_poly.entity_id
_entity_poly.type
_entity_poly.pdbx_seq_one_letter_code
_entity_poly.pdbx_strand_id
1 'polypeptide(L)'
;MAQNKEDLIGGAWVEVLDQLGEAVIVLDHQRTLQHVNDAARRLLGYEHGQRVGGRCKLTTRGVDCENACPLTFALETGLERVEDFATVYHTIDGRALALRITVIPLTDEGGGFRGAVEILRPTDPKPGFYLTGCSAVTDALRERVAALARGRADVCVVGEAPACRDVARAMHRFSGMPDNLFHTWDGSWDGISPWPPGTMYASGDMVGDLFDGTRPEGWRVVIEGTSTAEVSSIEVLELPSAEEREEDLSTMIVAWIEELSPRTRVSQEALERLTRVARDRGFEQLESVLTAALAVAGECVEKDHLPVDGYHTAFVDELLKAPKPLAALEERLLREVLERCGWRMQEAAERVGVSRVTLWRKMRDLGIEKGS
;
A
#
# COMPACT_ATOMS: atom_id res chain seq x y z
N MET A 1 9.70 -28.20 -49.23
CA MET A 1 8.30 -28.09 -48.80
C MET A 1 8.27 -27.13 -47.63
N ALA A 2 7.95 -25.87 -47.90
CA ALA A 2 7.84 -24.84 -46.87
C ALA A 2 6.55 -25.13 -46.08
N GLN A 3 6.68 -25.36 -44.77
CA GLN A 3 5.53 -25.48 -43.88
C GLN A 3 4.79 -24.15 -43.86
N ASN A 4 3.52 -24.19 -44.29
CA ASN A 4 2.53 -23.15 -44.07
C ASN A 4 2.54 -22.80 -42.57
N LYS A 5 3.03 -21.61 -42.23
CA LYS A 5 2.59 -20.93 -41.02
C LYS A 5 1.10 -20.67 -41.25
N GLU A 6 0.25 -21.48 -40.65
CA GLU A 6 -1.18 -21.19 -40.58
C GLU A 6 -1.33 -19.83 -39.90
N ASP A 7 -1.61 -18.84 -40.73
CA ASP A 7 -1.79 -17.45 -40.35
C ASP A 7 -3.06 -17.40 -39.50
N LEU A 8 -2.88 -17.42 -38.17
CA LEU A 8 -3.95 -17.72 -37.23
C LEU A 8 -5.13 -16.74 -37.33
N ILE A 9 -4.89 -15.58 -37.96
CA ILE A 9 -5.79 -14.43 -37.97
C ILE A 9 -5.97 -13.83 -39.38
N GLY A 10 -5.10 -14.12 -40.36
CA GLY A 10 -5.18 -13.50 -41.70
C GLY A 10 -4.86 -11.99 -41.71
N GLY A 11 -4.34 -11.49 -42.84
CA GLY A 11 -3.79 -10.13 -42.95
C GLY A 11 -4.76 -9.00 -42.60
N ALA A 12 -6.06 -9.14 -42.88
CA ALA A 12 -7.05 -8.08 -42.62
C ALA A 12 -7.32 -7.84 -41.12
N TRP A 13 -7.17 -8.86 -40.28
CA TRP A 13 -7.40 -8.72 -38.84
C TRP A 13 -6.22 -8.06 -38.12
N VAL A 14 -5.00 -8.22 -38.65
CA VAL A 14 -3.82 -7.50 -38.14
C VAL A 14 -4.04 -5.99 -38.24
N GLU A 15 -4.52 -5.52 -39.39
CA GLU A 15 -4.86 -4.11 -39.58
C GLU A 15 -5.91 -3.63 -38.58
N VAL A 16 -6.93 -4.45 -38.28
CA VAL A 16 -7.95 -4.13 -37.27
C VAL A 16 -7.33 -4.01 -35.87
N LEU A 17 -6.52 -4.98 -35.47
CA LEU A 17 -5.89 -5.02 -34.14
C LEU A 17 -4.93 -3.85 -33.91
N ASP A 18 -4.22 -3.41 -34.95
CA ASP A 18 -3.32 -2.25 -34.89
C ASP A 18 -4.06 -0.91 -34.75
N GLN A 19 -5.34 -0.84 -35.17
CA GLN A 19 -6.18 0.34 -34.97
C GLN A 19 -6.85 0.39 -33.59
N LEU A 20 -6.75 -0.67 -32.78
CA LEU A 20 -7.31 -0.69 -31.44
C LEU A 20 -6.50 0.20 -30.48
N GLY A 21 -7.21 0.96 -29.66
CA GLY A 21 -6.59 1.74 -28.57
C GLY A 21 -6.14 0.88 -27.39
N GLU A 22 -6.71 -0.33 -27.24
CA GLU A 22 -6.30 -1.29 -26.20
C GLU A 22 -5.01 -2.00 -26.61
N ALA A 23 -4.17 -2.34 -25.63
CA ALA A 23 -2.98 -3.15 -25.85
C ALA A 23 -3.40 -4.61 -26.05
N VAL A 24 -3.13 -5.18 -27.22
CA VAL A 24 -3.54 -6.54 -27.59
C VAL A 24 -2.34 -7.36 -28.02
N ILE A 25 -2.29 -8.59 -27.51
CA ILE A 25 -1.31 -9.62 -27.86
C ILE A 25 -2.06 -10.86 -28.34
N VAL A 26 -1.52 -11.54 -29.35
CA VAL A 26 -2.06 -12.81 -29.84
C VAL A 26 -1.02 -13.91 -29.78
N LEU A 27 -1.43 -15.05 -29.25
CA LEU A 27 -0.64 -16.26 -29.05
C LEU A 27 -1.17 -17.39 -29.96
N ASP A 28 -0.26 -18.23 -30.48
CA ASP A 28 -0.63 -19.48 -31.16
C ASP A 28 -0.88 -20.64 -30.17
N HIS A 29 -1.26 -21.81 -30.71
CA HIS A 29 -1.49 -23.05 -29.97
C HIS A 29 -0.26 -23.52 -29.15
N GLN A 30 0.95 -23.07 -29.49
CA GLN A 30 2.18 -23.35 -28.75
C GLN A 30 2.53 -22.23 -27.75
N ARG A 31 1.61 -21.28 -27.54
CA ARG A 31 1.77 -20.08 -26.70
C ARG A 31 2.93 -19.19 -27.16
N THR A 32 3.18 -19.16 -28.46
CA THR A 32 4.17 -18.27 -29.09
C THR A 32 3.48 -17.00 -29.56
N LEU A 33 4.12 -15.86 -29.32
CA LEU A 33 3.65 -14.55 -29.80
C LEU A 33 3.56 -14.53 -31.33
N GLN A 34 2.33 -14.42 -31.83
CA GLN A 34 1.99 -14.25 -33.25
C GLN A 34 1.90 -12.77 -33.61
N HIS A 35 1.25 -11.96 -32.76
CA HIS A 35 1.02 -10.54 -33.01
C HIS A 35 1.04 -9.72 -31.72
N VAL A 36 1.54 -8.49 -31.82
CA VAL A 36 1.59 -7.49 -30.76
C VAL A 36 1.30 -6.14 -31.40
N ASN A 37 0.15 -5.57 -31.08
CA ASN A 37 -0.29 -4.33 -31.70
C ASN A 37 0.52 -3.13 -31.21
N ASP A 38 0.39 -1.99 -31.89
CA ASP A 38 1.14 -0.78 -31.56
C ASP A 38 0.88 -0.28 -30.12
N ALA A 39 -0.33 -0.45 -29.58
CA ALA A 39 -0.65 -0.12 -28.19
C ALA A 39 0.11 -1.00 -27.19
N ALA A 40 0.15 -2.32 -27.41
CA ALA A 40 0.91 -3.26 -26.59
C ALA A 40 2.42 -3.03 -26.70
N ARG A 41 2.93 -2.67 -27.88
CA ARG A 41 4.35 -2.30 -28.07
C ARG A 41 4.73 -1.12 -27.21
N ARG A 42 3.97 -0.02 -27.30
CA ARG A 42 4.19 1.18 -26.46
C ARG A 42 4.12 0.86 -24.97
N LEU A 43 3.10 0.08 -24.57
CA LEU A 43 2.89 -0.31 -23.18
C LEU A 43 4.07 -1.14 -22.63
N LEU A 44 4.59 -2.06 -23.42
CA LEU A 44 5.69 -2.95 -23.06
C LEU A 44 7.09 -2.36 -23.33
N GLY A 45 7.16 -1.15 -23.89
CA GLY A 45 8.42 -0.44 -24.17
C GLY A 45 9.15 -0.89 -25.44
N TYR A 46 8.49 -1.63 -26.34
CA TYR A 46 9.08 -2.04 -27.62
C TYR A 46 8.96 -0.93 -28.68
N GLU A 47 10.00 -0.78 -29.50
CA GLU A 47 9.98 0.10 -30.67
C GLU A 47 9.13 -0.50 -31.80
N HIS A 48 8.65 0.36 -32.71
CA HIS A 48 7.90 -0.09 -33.88
C HIS A 48 8.79 -0.97 -34.77
N GLY A 49 8.26 -2.11 -35.23
CA GLY A 49 9.02 -3.10 -36.02
C GLY A 49 10.06 -3.92 -35.23
N GLN A 50 10.33 -3.60 -33.96
CA GLN A 50 11.19 -4.43 -33.11
C GLN A 50 10.56 -5.81 -32.94
N ARG A 51 11.37 -6.88 -33.07
CA ARG A 51 10.89 -8.24 -32.81
C ARG A 51 10.57 -8.40 -31.32
N VAL A 52 9.29 -8.59 -31.02
CA VAL A 52 8.84 -9.07 -29.72
C VAL A 52 8.96 -10.60 -29.76
N GLY A 53 10.02 -11.15 -29.15
CA GLY A 53 10.38 -12.57 -29.28
C GLY A 53 10.11 -13.40 -28.04
N GLY A 54 9.57 -14.62 -28.21
CA GLY A 54 9.53 -15.70 -27.21
C GLY A 54 8.24 -16.53 -27.20
N ARG A 55 8.29 -17.78 -26.69
CA ARG A 55 7.15 -18.38 -25.97
C ARG A 55 6.76 -17.41 -24.86
N CYS A 56 5.49 -17.30 -24.48
CA CYS A 56 4.99 -16.40 -23.44
C CYS A 56 5.82 -16.47 -22.14
N LYS A 57 6.94 -15.74 -22.13
CA LYS A 57 7.94 -15.58 -21.06
C LYS A 57 7.96 -14.13 -20.58
N LEU A 58 7.06 -13.29 -21.11
CA LEU A 58 6.87 -11.89 -20.72
C LEU A 58 6.37 -11.74 -19.28
N THR A 59 5.86 -12.83 -18.69
CA THR A 59 5.41 -12.91 -17.30
C THR A 59 6.45 -13.51 -16.34
N THR A 60 7.34 -14.40 -16.80
CA THR A 60 8.11 -15.27 -15.87
C THR A 60 9.60 -15.48 -16.16
N ARG A 61 10.18 -14.89 -17.21
CA ARG A 61 11.55 -15.24 -17.66
C ARG A 61 11.80 -16.77 -17.79
N GLY A 62 10.74 -17.57 -17.93
CA GLY A 62 10.83 -19.01 -18.19
C GLY A 62 10.99 -19.93 -16.98
N VAL A 63 10.54 -19.56 -15.78
CA VAL A 63 10.73 -20.41 -14.58
C VAL A 63 9.46 -21.04 -14.00
N ASP A 64 8.26 -20.85 -14.57
CA ASP A 64 7.14 -21.81 -14.43
C ASP A 64 5.85 -21.25 -15.07
N CYS A 65 5.41 -21.86 -16.17
CA CYS A 65 4.12 -21.56 -16.81
C CYS A 65 2.99 -22.47 -16.29
N GLU A 66 3.29 -23.41 -15.40
CA GLU A 66 2.38 -24.51 -15.06
C GLU A 66 1.41 -24.20 -13.92
N ASN A 67 1.73 -23.27 -13.00
CA ASN A 67 0.94 -23.13 -11.76
C ASN A 67 0.19 -21.79 -11.56
N ALA A 68 0.27 -20.81 -12.47
CA ALA A 68 -0.41 -19.51 -12.29
C ALA A 68 -0.72 -18.74 -13.59
N CYS A 69 -0.80 -19.41 -14.74
CA CYS A 69 -1.09 -18.75 -16.02
C CYS A 69 -2.61 -18.62 -16.23
N PRO A 70 -3.17 -17.41 -16.45
CA PRO A 70 -4.62 -17.23 -16.65
C PRO A 70 -5.15 -17.93 -17.90
N LEU A 71 -4.31 -18.12 -18.92
CA LEU A 71 -4.65 -18.95 -20.08
C LEU A 71 -4.75 -20.44 -19.70
N THR A 72 -3.83 -20.97 -18.89
CA THR A 72 -3.95 -22.35 -18.39
C THR A 72 -5.24 -22.52 -17.60
N PHE A 73 -5.55 -21.57 -16.70
CA PHE A 73 -6.80 -21.57 -15.94
C PHE A 73 -8.03 -21.57 -16.86
N ALA A 74 -8.08 -20.71 -17.87
CA ALA A 74 -9.18 -20.65 -18.84
C ALA A 74 -9.39 -22.00 -19.57
N LEU A 75 -8.29 -22.63 -19.99
CA LEU A 75 -8.32 -23.90 -20.72
C LEU A 75 -8.75 -25.09 -19.84
N GLU A 76 -8.27 -25.16 -18.60
CA GLU A 76 -8.62 -26.23 -17.65
C GLU A 76 -10.07 -26.14 -17.17
N THR A 77 -10.58 -24.92 -17.03
CA THR A 77 -11.96 -24.67 -16.57
C THR A 77 -12.98 -24.59 -17.70
N GLY A 78 -12.53 -24.60 -18.97
CA GLY A 78 -13.39 -24.51 -20.15
C GLY A 78 -14.11 -23.15 -20.27
N LEU A 79 -13.53 -22.08 -19.73
CA LEU A 79 -14.11 -20.74 -19.79
C LEU A 79 -13.90 -20.12 -21.17
N GLU A 80 -14.95 -19.51 -21.73
CA GLU A 80 -14.88 -18.77 -23.00
C GLU A 80 -13.96 -17.53 -22.90
N ARG A 81 -13.78 -16.99 -21.69
CA ARG A 81 -12.88 -15.89 -21.39
C ARG A 81 -12.58 -15.81 -19.89
N VAL A 82 -11.45 -15.22 -19.56
CA VAL A 82 -11.10 -14.78 -18.20
C VAL A 82 -10.95 -13.26 -18.23
N GLU A 83 -11.71 -12.55 -17.43
CA GLU A 83 -11.70 -11.08 -17.36
C GLU A 83 -11.03 -10.59 -16.06
N ASP A 84 -10.48 -9.37 -16.11
CA ASP A 84 -9.90 -8.66 -14.97
C ASP A 84 -8.88 -9.45 -14.13
N PHE A 85 -8.11 -10.33 -14.78
CA PHE A 85 -7.08 -11.10 -14.09
C PHE A 85 -5.88 -10.22 -13.75
N ALA A 86 -5.54 -10.10 -12.47
CA ALA A 86 -4.38 -9.33 -12.02
C ALA A 86 -3.09 -10.10 -12.30
N THR A 87 -2.14 -9.46 -12.99
CA THR A 87 -0.84 -10.07 -13.31
C THR A 87 0.23 -9.00 -13.49
N VAL A 88 1.49 -9.46 -13.65
CA VAL A 88 2.65 -8.60 -13.84
C VAL A 88 3.37 -9.01 -15.11
N TYR A 89 3.56 -8.06 -16.02
CA TYR A 89 4.42 -8.25 -17.18
C TYR A 89 5.71 -7.46 -16.95
N HIS A 90 6.80 -7.86 -17.60
CA HIS A 90 8.02 -7.05 -17.64
C HIS A 90 8.12 -6.36 -18.98
N THR A 91 8.33 -5.05 -18.95
CA THR A 91 8.70 -4.27 -20.13
C THR A 91 10.11 -4.64 -20.60
N ILE A 92 10.49 -4.23 -21.81
CA ILE A 92 11.77 -4.64 -22.41
C ILE A 92 13.00 -4.19 -21.61
N ASP A 93 12.90 -3.08 -20.89
CA ASP A 93 13.91 -2.54 -19.96
C ASP A 93 13.91 -3.25 -18.58
N GLY A 94 13.03 -4.24 -18.38
CA GLY A 94 12.93 -5.04 -17.17
C GLY A 94 12.03 -4.43 -16.08
N ARG A 95 11.40 -3.28 -16.32
CA ARG A 95 10.43 -2.71 -15.38
C ARG A 95 9.18 -3.59 -15.29
N ALA A 96 8.74 -3.84 -14.07
CA ALA A 96 7.50 -4.55 -13.82
C ALA A 96 6.29 -3.63 -14.12
N LEU A 97 5.28 -4.20 -14.75
CA LEU A 97 4.06 -3.52 -15.17
C LEU A 97 2.87 -4.31 -14.63
N ALA A 98 2.18 -3.75 -13.64
CA ALA A 98 0.92 -4.29 -13.16
C ALA A 98 -0.16 -4.13 -14.23
N LEU A 99 -0.80 -5.25 -14.56
CA LEU A 99 -1.82 -5.32 -15.58
C LEU A 99 -3.08 -6.01 -15.02
N ARG A 100 -4.24 -5.54 -15.48
CA ARG A 100 -5.44 -6.36 -15.57
C ARG A 100 -5.50 -6.90 -16.99
N ILE A 101 -5.48 -8.23 -17.12
CA ILE A 101 -5.55 -8.86 -18.43
C ILE A 101 -6.90 -9.57 -18.62
N THR A 102 -7.44 -9.45 -19.83
CA THR A 102 -8.50 -10.33 -20.32
C THR A 102 -7.87 -11.36 -21.25
N VAL A 103 -8.13 -12.64 -21.01
CA VAL A 103 -7.66 -13.74 -21.86
C VAL A 103 -8.87 -14.37 -22.55
N ILE A 104 -8.80 -14.47 -23.87
CA ILE A 104 -9.84 -15.07 -24.71
C ILE A 104 -9.21 -16.24 -25.46
N PRO A 105 -9.46 -17.49 -25.04
CA PRO A 105 -9.04 -18.67 -25.80
C PRO A 105 -9.73 -18.71 -27.17
N LEU A 106 -8.98 -19.05 -28.21
CA LEU A 106 -9.47 -19.31 -29.55
C LEU A 106 -9.49 -20.83 -29.75
N THR A 107 -10.65 -21.36 -30.11
CA THR A 107 -10.84 -22.78 -30.41
C THR A 107 -11.04 -23.03 -31.90
N ASP A 108 -10.70 -24.23 -32.36
CA ASP A 108 -11.08 -24.71 -33.69
C ASP A 108 -12.53 -25.25 -33.70
N GLU A 109 -13.02 -25.66 -34.88
CA GLU A 109 -14.38 -26.22 -35.05
C GLU A 109 -14.60 -27.51 -34.24
N GLY A 110 -13.53 -28.21 -33.85
CA GLY A 110 -13.55 -29.40 -33.00
C GLY A 110 -13.45 -29.09 -31.50
N GLY A 111 -13.36 -27.81 -31.11
CA GLY A 111 -13.18 -27.37 -29.73
C GLY A 111 -11.72 -27.44 -29.24
N GLY A 112 -10.76 -27.74 -30.12
CA GLY A 112 -9.33 -27.78 -29.80
C GLY A 112 -8.74 -26.39 -29.62
N PHE A 113 -7.78 -26.23 -28.71
CA PHE A 113 -7.09 -24.95 -28.48
C PHE A 113 -6.22 -24.56 -29.68
N ARG A 114 -6.54 -23.41 -30.29
CA ARG A 114 -5.84 -22.89 -31.47
C ARG A 114 -4.89 -21.73 -31.15
N GLY A 115 -5.17 -20.98 -30.09
CA GLY A 115 -4.41 -19.80 -29.68
C GLY A 115 -5.19 -18.96 -28.67
N ALA A 116 -4.70 -17.78 -28.32
CA ALA A 116 -5.39 -16.89 -27.40
C ALA A 116 -5.16 -15.42 -27.74
N VAL A 117 -6.16 -14.59 -27.46
CA VAL A 117 -6.02 -13.13 -27.45
C VAL A 117 -5.89 -12.68 -26.00
N GLU A 118 -4.88 -11.86 -25.71
CA GLU A 118 -4.70 -11.20 -24.43
C GLU A 118 -4.89 -9.69 -24.62
N ILE A 119 -5.77 -9.10 -23.83
CA ILE A 119 -5.97 -7.65 -23.76
C ILE A 119 -5.34 -7.16 -22.47
N LEU A 120 -4.38 -6.25 -22.59
CA LEU A 120 -3.56 -5.74 -21.50
C LEU A 120 -4.07 -4.36 -21.09
N ARG A 121 -4.46 -4.21 -19.83
CA ARG A 121 -4.85 -2.92 -19.28
C ARG A 121 -3.87 -2.54 -18.16
N PRO A 122 -3.06 -1.48 -18.34
CA PRO A 122 -2.26 -0.98 -17.23
C PRO A 122 -3.16 -0.59 -16.08
N THR A 123 -2.75 -0.97 -14.88
CA THR A 123 -3.35 -0.42 -13.67
C THR A 123 -2.37 0.58 -13.09
N ASP A 124 -2.82 1.82 -12.90
CA ASP A 124 -2.11 2.71 -12.00
C ASP A 124 -2.21 2.11 -10.59
N PRO A 125 -1.08 1.73 -9.98
CA PRO A 125 -1.10 1.17 -8.64
C PRO A 125 -1.68 2.20 -7.69
N LYS A 126 -2.70 1.81 -6.91
CA LYS A 126 -3.25 2.66 -5.87
C LYS A 126 -2.14 2.98 -4.87
N PRO A 127 -1.78 4.26 -4.69
CA PRO A 127 -0.56 4.63 -4.01
C PRO A 127 -0.66 4.49 -2.48
N GLY A 128 -1.80 4.06 -1.92
CA GLY A 128 -2.04 4.06 -0.48
C GLY A 128 -2.50 5.43 0.00
N PHE A 129 -3.14 5.51 1.16
CA PHE A 129 -3.59 6.78 1.72
C PHE A 129 -2.44 7.76 1.92
N TYR A 130 -1.26 7.24 2.29
CA TYR A 130 -0.12 8.04 2.70
C TYR A 130 0.62 8.65 1.51
N LEU A 131 0.42 8.21 0.28
CA LEU A 131 1.02 8.84 -0.91
C LEU A 131 0.01 9.68 -1.71
N THR A 132 -1.16 9.99 -1.13
CA THR A 132 -2.14 10.90 -1.71
C THR A 132 -1.90 12.34 -1.31
N GLY A 133 -2.37 13.28 -2.15
CA GLY A 133 -2.09 14.70 -2.02
C GLY A 133 -1.49 15.31 -3.27
N CYS A 134 -1.33 16.63 -3.24
CA CYS A 134 -0.75 17.43 -4.33
C CYS A 134 0.38 18.35 -3.85
N SER A 135 0.83 18.21 -2.60
CA SER A 135 2.01 18.94 -2.12
C SER A 135 3.28 18.50 -2.84
N ALA A 136 4.25 19.41 -2.90
CA ALA A 136 5.60 19.08 -3.40
C ALA A 136 6.27 17.99 -2.55
N VAL A 137 5.95 17.93 -1.24
CA VAL A 137 6.44 16.88 -0.31
C VAL A 137 5.90 15.52 -0.72
N THR A 138 4.59 15.43 -0.98
CA THR A 138 3.93 14.19 -1.42
C THR A 138 4.42 13.75 -2.80
N ASP A 139 4.62 14.67 -3.75
CA ASP A 139 5.15 14.34 -5.07
C ASP A 139 6.57 13.78 -4.98
N ALA A 140 7.46 14.44 -4.22
CA ALA A 140 8.82 13.95 -3.99
C ALA A 140 8.83 12.58 -3.30
N LEU A 141 7.97 12.37 -2.31
CA LEU A 141 7.84 11.08 -1.62
C LEU A 141 7.36 9.99 -2.59
N ARG A 142 6.36 10.28 -3.43
CA ARG A 142 5.82 9.33 -4.42
C ARG A 142 6.89 8.94 -5.44
N GLU A 143 7.67 9.89 -5.94
CA GLU A 143 8.80 9.64 -6.84
C GLU A 143 9.87 8.77 -6.17
N ARG A 144 10.21 9.06 -4.91
CA ARG A 144 11.18 8.29 -4.13
C ARG A 144 10.71 6.86 -3.90
N VAL A 145 9.46 6.65 -3.49
CA VAL A 145 8.87 5.31 -3.31
C VAL A 145 8.83 4.54 -4.63
N ALA A 146 8.48 5.20 -5.74
CA ALA A 146 8.49 4.58 -7.07
C ALA A 146 9.90 4.23 -7.57
N ALA A 147 10.93 4.99 -7.19
CA ALA A 147 12.32 4.66 -7.47
C ALA A 147 12.78 3.43 -6.66
N LEU A 148 12.51 3.41 -5.35
CA LEU A 148 12.82 2.27 -4.47
C LEU A 148 12.10 0.99 -4.92
N ALA A 149 10.82 1.12 -5.31
CA ALA A 149 10.03 0.03 -5.87
C ALA A 149 10.69 -0.60 -7.12
N ARG A 150 11.33 0.21 -7.99
CA ARG A 150 12.06 -0.29 -9.16
C ARG A 150 13.41 -0.93 -8.81
N GLY A 151 14.10 -0.42 -7.78
CA GLY A 151 15.44 -0.86 -7.40
C GLY A 151 15.53 -2.26 -6.78
N ARG A 152 14.40 -2.86 -6.35
CA ARG A 152 14.33 -4.16 -5.63
C ARG A 152 15.19 -4.28 -4.37
N ALA A 153 15.84 -3.19 -3.93
CA ALA A 153 16.54 -3.14 -2.66
C ALA A 153 15.58 -3.39 -1.49
N ASP A 154 16.14 -3.95 -0.41
CA ASP A 154 15.46 -3.98 0.88
C ASP A 154 15.38 -2.57 1.44
N VAL A 155 14.25 -2.23 2.08
CA VAL A 155 13.99 -0.86 2.55
C VAL A 155 13.59 -0.85 4.02
N CYS A 156 14.16 0.09 4.76
CA CYS A 156 13.75 0.45 6.11
C CYS A 156 12.92 1.73 6.02
N VAL A 157 11.64 1.65 6.39
CA VAL A 157 10.73 2.78 6.40
C VAL A 157 10.65 3.32 7.83
N VAL A 158 11.01 4.58 8.02
CA VAL A 158 11.08 5.24 9.32
C VAL A 158 9.93 6.25 9.42
N GLY A 159 9.06 6.07 10.40
CA GLY A 159 7.86 6.89 10.59
C GLY A 159 6.86 6.20 11.54
N GLU A 160 5.65 6.74 11.62
CA GLU A 160 4.56 6.12 12.38
C GLU A 160 4.09 4.81 11.73
N ALA A 161 3.77 3.79 12.54
CA ALA A 161 3.45 2.44 12.06
C ALA A 161 2.38 2.37 10.94
N PRO A 162 1.27 3.14 10.99
CA PRO A 162 0.26 3.12 9.93
C PRO A 162 0.81 3.64 8.59
N ALA A 163 1.66 4.67 8.65
CA ALA A 163 2.30 5.25 7.47
C ALA A 163 3.34 4.29 6.88
N CYS A 164 4.17 3.68 7.72
CA CYS A 164 5.17 2.68 7.30
C CYS A 164 4.52 1.50 6.57
N ARG A 165 3.44 0.96 7.16
CA ARG A 165 2.67 -0.15 6.58
C ARG A 165 2.04 0.22 5.23
N ASP A 166 1.47 1.41 5.12
CA ASP A 166 0.88 1.88 3.87
C ASP A 166 1.92 2.10 2.78
N VAL A 167 3.03 2.76 3.09
CA VAL A 167 4.14 2.99 2.15
C VAL A 167 4.79 1.67 1.71
N ALA A 168 4.94 0.70 2.60
CA ALA A 168 5.44 -0.63 2.23
C ALA A 168 4.51 -1.31 1.21
N ARG A 169 3.19 -1.23 1.43
CA ARG A 169 2.19 -1.78 0.51
C ARG A 169 2.15 -1.01 -0.82
N ALA A 170 2.30 0.31 -0.77
CA ALA A 170 2.41 1.15 -1.96
C ALA A 170 3.64 0.79 -2.79
N MET A 171 4.80 0.60 -2.14
CA MET A 171 6.03 0.18 -2.80
C MET A 171 5.89 -1.19 -3.48
N HIS A 172 5.19 -2.13 -2.83
CA HIS A 172 4.85 -3.42 -3.42
C HIS A 172 4.01 -3.26 -4.70
N ARG A 173 2.95 -2.47 -4.64
CA ARG A 173 2.09 -2.18 -5.81
C ARG A 173 2.85 -1.45 -6.91
N PHE A 174 3.72 -0.51 -6.57
CA PHE A 174 4.59 0.20 -7.53
C PHE A 174 5.62 -0.73 -8.18
N SER A 175 5.94 -1.84 -7.52
CA SER A 175 6.77 -2.91 -8.10
C SER A 175 5.99 -3.80 -9.06
N GLY A 176 4.72 -3.48 -9.30
CA GLY A 176 3.83 -4.18 -10.21
C GLY A 176 3.28 -5.48 -9.66
N MET A 177 3.60 -5.88 -8.42
CA MET A 177 3.25 -7.18 -7.86
C MET A 177 1.77 -7.26 -7.43
N PRO A 178 1.11 -8.43 -7.53
CA PRO A 178 -0.25 -8.62 -7.04
C PRO A 178 -0.30 -8.58 -5.51
N ASP A 179 -1.33 -7.95 -4.94
CA ASP A 179 -1.48 -7.74 -3.48
C ASP A 179 -1.37 -9.04 -2.64
N ASN A 180 -1.66 -10.22 -3.20
CA ASN A 180 -1.53 -11.51 -2.49
C ASN A 180 -0.07 -11.99 -2.34
N LEU A 181 0.90 -11.30 -2.94
CA LEU A 181 2.33 -11.53 -2.75
C LEU A 181 2.94 -10.53 -1.74
N PHE A 182 2.10 -9.74 -1.06
CA PHE A 182 2.50 -8.94 0.09
C PHE A 182 2.24 -9.72 1.37
N HIS A 183 3.29 -10.12 2.06
CA HIS A 183 3.22 -10.90 3.30
C HIS A 183 3.68 -10.05 4.48
N THR A 184 3.09 -10.31 5.64
CA THR A 184 3.56 -9.77 6.92
C THR A 184 4.34 -10.87 7.61
N TRP A 185 5.52 -10.53 8.12
CA TRP A 185 6.41 -11.44 8.81
C TRP A 185 5.75 -11.99 10.07
N ASP A 186 5.75 -13.32 10.19
CA ASP A 186 5.19 -14.07 11.31
C ASP A 186 6.25 -14.86 12.09
N GLY A 187 7.53 -14.72 11.71
CA GLY A 187 8.68 -15.40 12.34
C GLY A 187 9.32 -16.51 11.51
N SER A 188 8.81 -16.85 10.31
CA SER A 188 9.47 -17.83 9.44
C SER A 188 9.28 -17.56 7.93
N TRP A 189 10.22 -18.05 7.13
CA TRP A 189 10.08 -18.13 5.66
C TRP A 189 9.38 -19.42 5.21
N ASP A 190 9.06 -20.32 6.14
CA ASP A 190 8.40 -21.60 5.82
C ASP A 190 7.02 -21.37 5.20
N GLY A 191 6.75 -22.06 4.09
CA GLY A 191 5.48 -21.91 3.35
C GLY A 191 5.45 -20.74 2.37
N ILE A 192 6.50 -19.92 2.30
CA ILE A 192 6.64 -18.88 1.29
C ILE A 192 7.19 -19.47 -0.01
N SER A 193 6.41 -19.37 -1.10
CA SER A 193 6.86 -19.84 -2.41
C SER A 193 8.03 -18.98 -2.93
N PRO A 194 9.11 -19.58 -3.45
CA PRO A 194 10.20 -18.82 -4.06
C PRO A 194 9.76 -18.07 -5.33
N TRP A 195 8.73 -18.57 -6.02
CA TRP A 195 8.19 -17.94 -7.21
C TRP A 195 6.65 -17.98 -7.20
N PRO A 196 5.96 -16.89 -7.61
CA PRO A 196 6.49 -15.56 -7.91
C PRO A 196 7.00 -14.83 -6.65
N PRO A 197 8.07 -14.01 -6.76
CA PRO A 197 8.61 -13.27 -5.64
C PRO A 197 7.66 -12.15 -5.21
N GLY A 198 7.62 -11.92 -3.91
CA GLY A 198 6.76 -10.93 -3.27
C GLY A 198 7.54 -9.87 -2.47
N THR A 199 6.81 -9.25 -1.56
CA THR A 199 7.37 -8.35 -0.54
C THR A 199 7.00 -8.87 0.84
N MET A 200 8.00 -9.01 1.70
CA MET A 200 7.82 -9.32 3.11
C MET A 200 7.91 -8.02 3.92
N TYR A 201 6.88 -7.71 4.68
CA TYR A 201 6.81 -6.58 5.61
C TYR A 201 7.04 -7.07 7.04
N ALA A 202 8.00 -6.51 7.75
CA ALA A 202 8.25 -6.81 9.16
C ALA A 202 8.22 -5.55 10.02
N SER A 203 7.71 -5.67 11.23
CA SER A 203 7.62 -4.58 12.22
C SER A 203 7.85 -5.11 13.63
N GLY A 204 8.37 -4.27 14.52
CA GLY A 204 8.60 -4.61 15.93
C GLY A 204 9.83 -5.49 16.17
N ASP A 205 9.85 -6.19 17.31
CA ASP A 205 11.05 -6.86 17.83
C ASP A 205 11.52 -8.08 17.01
N MET A 206 10.67 -8.62 16.14
CA MET A 206 10.96 -9.82 15.33
C MET A 206 11.69 -9.52 14.01
N VAL A 207 12.09 -8.27 13.78
CA VAL A 207 12.80 -7.85 12.56
C VAL A 207 14.18 -8.53 12.46
N GLY A 208 14.84 -8.82 13.58
CA GLY A 208 16.13 -9.53 13.59
C GLY A 208 16.05 -10.92 12.95
N ASP A 209 15.05 -11.71 13.34
CA ASP A 209 14.85 -13.09 12.91
C ASP A 209 14.64 -13.23 11.38
N LEU A 210 14.19 -12.15 10.73
CA LEU A 210 13.96 -12.07 9.29
C LEU A 210 15.24 -12.37 8.48
N PHE A 211 16.39 -11.93 8.99
CA PHE A 211 17.69 -12.04 8.33
C PHE A 211 18.46 -13.31 8.72
N ASP A 212 18.02 -14.01 9.78
CA ASP A 212 18.63 -15.26 10.23
C ASP A 212 18.17 -16.47 9.40
N GLY A 213 17.01 -16.36 8.73
CA GLY A 213 16.44 -17.40 7.86
C GLY A 213 16.93 -17.40 6.41
N THR A 214 16.68 -18.49 5.68
CA THR A 214 16.97 -18.54 4.24
C THR A 214 15.85 -17.84 3.45
N ARG A 215 16.06 -16.56 3.13
CA ARG A 215 15.16 -15.79 2.28
C ARG A 215 15.05 -16.43 0.88
N PRO A 216 13.84 -16.68 0.36
CA PRO A 216 13.65 -17.16 -1.00
C PRO A 216 14.13 -16.14 -2.05
N GLU A 217 14.64 -16.63 -3.18
CA GLU A 217 15.23 -15.77 -4.22
C GLU A 217 14.23 -14.73 -4.76
N GLY A 218 14.66 -13.48 -4.87
CA GLY A 218 13.88 -12.40 -5.48
C GLY A 218 12.87 -11.72 -4.55
N TRP A 219 12.64 -12.23 -3.33
CA TRP A 219 11.79 -11.57 -2.33
C TRP A 219 12.44 -10.30 -1.79
N ARG A 220 11.70 -9.19 -1.82
CA ARG A 220 12.09 -7.95 -1.15
C ARG A 220 11.69 -8.00 0.32
N VAL A 221 12.54 -7.46 1.18
CA VAL A 221 12.19 -7.13 2.57
C VAL A 221 11.91 -5.63 2.71
N VAL A 222 10.82 -5.29 3.40
CA VAL A 222 10.55 -3.93 3.90
C VAL A 222 10.35 -4.01 5.41
N ILE A 223 11.11 -3.23 6.17
CA ILE A 223 11.03 -3.21 7.62
C ILE A 223 10.56 -1.86 8.13
N GLU A 224 9.82 -1.85 9.23
CA GLU A 224 9.55 -0.66 10.02
C GLU A 224 10.75 -0.37 10.93
N GLY A 225 11.35 0.80 10.81
CA GLY A 225 12.51 1.21 11.60
C GLY A 225 12.19 2.31 12.61
N THR A 226 12.72 2.17 13.82
CA THR A 226 12.75 3.23 14.84
C THR A 226 14.07 4.02 14.86
N SER A 227 15.09 3.57 14.11
CA SER A 227 16.39 4.23 13.96
C SER A 227 17.17 3.69 12.76
N THR A 228 18.00 4.54 12.14
CA THR A 228 18.86 4.25 10.97
C THR A 228 19.99 3.23 11.22
N ALA A 229 20.07 2.64 12.41
CA ALA A 229 21.32 2.08 12.94
C ALA A 229 21.51 0.55 12.80
N GLU A 230 20.47 -0.22 12.47
CA GLU A 230 20.55 -1.69 12.69
C GLU A 230 20.89 -2.55 11.48
N VAL A 231 20.85 -2.04 10.24
CA VAL A 231 21.23 -2.84 9.07
C VAL A 231 22.00 -2.01 8.03
N SER A 232 23.32 -2.22 7.95
CA SER A 232 24.24 -1.42 7.12
C SER A 232 24.07 -1.57 5.60
N SER A 233 23.18 -2.45 5.14
CA SER A 233 22.91 -2.74 3.73
C SER A 233 21.48 -2.43 3.27
N ILE A 234 20.65 -1.81 4.10
CA ILE A 234 19.25 -1.49 3.78
C ILE A 234 19.10 -0.01 3.41
N GLU A 235 18.35 0.29 2.35
CA GLU A 235 18.03 1.68 2.01
C GLU A 235 17.02 2.25 3.02
N VAL A 236 17.29 3.43 3.56
CA VAL A 236 16.39 4.09 4.50
C VAL A 236 15.48 5.07 3.76
N LEU A 237 14.19 5.00 4.07
CA LEU A 237 13.15 5.94 3.65
C LEU A 237 12.52 6.58 4.89
N GLU A 238 12.88 7.83 5.17
CA GLU A 238 12.23 8.62 6.21
C GLU A 238 10.92 9.20 5.69
N LEU A 239 9.85 8.98 6.44
CA LEU A 239 8.53 9.50 6.12
C LEU A 239 8.32 10.88 6.76
N PRO A 240 7.77 11.85 6.02
CA PRO A 240 7.46 13.18 6.54
C PRO A 240 6.37 13.13 7.62
N SER A 241 6.50 13.95 8.66
CA SER A 241 5.49 14.08 9.72
C SER A 241 4.13 14.58 9.21
N ALA A 242 3.10 14.47 10.05
CA ALA A 242 1.78 15.06 9.76
C ALA A 242 1.84 16.59 9.61
N GLU A 243 2.75 17.26 10.32
CA GLU A 243 2.96 18.71 10.23
C GLU A 243 3.54 19.12 8.87
N GLU A 244 4.55 18.41 8.38
CA GLU A 244 5.14 18.63 7.05
C GLU A 244 4.16 18.37 5.90
N ARG A 245 3.00 17.76 6.21
CA ARG A 245 1.96 17.38 5.25
C ARG A 245 0.59 17.96 5.58
N GLU A 246 0.55 19.06 6.32
CA GLU A 246 -0.71 19.67 6.78
C GLU A 246 -1.71 19.92 5.63
N GLU A 247 -1.22 20.36 4.47
CA GLU A 247 -2.05 20.65 3.29
C GLU A 247 -2.67 19.42 2.63
N ASP A 248 -2.11 18.23 2.84
CA ASP A 248 -2.58 16.97 2.26
C ASP A 248 -3.44 16.12 3.23
N LEU A 249 -3.42 16.41 4.53
CA LEU A 249 -4.05 15.58 5.56
C LEU A 249 -5.52 15.21 5.25
N SER A 250 -6.30 16.17 4.79
CA SER A 250 -7.72 15.94 4.45
C SER A 250 -7.87 14.93 3.32
N THR A 251 -7.04 15.02 2.27
CA THR A 251 -7.03 14.10 1.14
C THR A 251 -6.56 12.71 1.58
N MET A 252 -5.53 12.65 2.42
CA MET A 252 -5.02 11.40 3.00
C MET A 252 -6.10 10.68 3.83
N ILE A 253 -6.83 11.41 4.68
CA ILE A 253 -7.88 10.83 5.51
C ILE A 253 -9.02 10.27 4.66
N VAL A 254 -9.45 10.99 3.62
CA VAL A 254 -10.49 10.51 2.70
C VAL A 254 -10.03 9.24 1.98
N ALA A 255 -8.79 9.21 1.50
CA ALA A 255 -8.21 8.01 0.88
C ALA A 255 -8.16 6.84 1.87
N TRP A 256 -7.77 7.09 3.12
CA TRP A 256 -7.69 6.06 4.15
C TRP A 256 -9.06 5.47 4.49
N ILE A 257 -10.09 6.33 4.60
CA ILE A 257 -11.49 5.88 4.82
C ILE A 257 -11.97 5.01 3.66
N GLU A 258 -11.70 5.41 2.40
CA GLU A 258 -12.09 4.62 1.23
C GLU A 258 -11.36 3.26 1.18
N GLU A 259 -10.12 3.19 1.66
CA GLU A 259 -9.37 1.94 1.77
C GLU A 259 -9.90 1.01 2.87
N LEU A 260 -10.26 1.57 4.04
CA LEU A 260 -10.77 0.80 5.17
C LEU A 260 -12.23 0.37 4.99
N SER A 261 -13.06 1.24 4.40
CA SER A 261 -14.49 1.03 4.22
C SER A 261 -14.97 1.65 2.90
N PRO A 262 -14.85 0.92 1.78
CA PRO A 262 -15.19 1.44 0.45
C PRO A 262 -16.61 2.01 0.38
N ARG A 263 -16.77 3.14 -0.34
CA ARG A 263 -18.04 3.89 -0.50
C ARG A 263 -18.54 4.59 0.76
N THR A 264 -17.77 4.58 1.84
CA THR A 264 -18.11 5.34 3.05
C THR A 264 -17.77 6.81 2.83
N ARG A 265 -18.77 7.69 2.97
CA ARG A 265 -18.56 9.13 2.90
C ARG A 265 -18.06 9.67 4.23
N VAL A 266 -17.51 10.88 4.23
CA VAL A 266 -17.17 11.61 5.46
C VAL A 266 -17.76 13.01 5.38
N SER A 267 -18.42 13.42 6.46
CA SER A 267 -18.94 14.79 6.57
C SER A 267 -17.80 15.80 6.70
N GLN A 268 -18.03 17.05 6.30
CA GLN A 268 -17.03 18.10 6.42
C GLN A 268 -16.59 18.29 7.88
N GLU A 269 -17.54 18.32 8.83
CA GLU A 269 -17.21 18.49 10.25
C GLU A 269 -16.41 17.31 10.82
N ALA A 270 -16.70 16.08 10.38
CA ALA A 270 -15.90 14.92 10.77
C ALA A 270 -14.48 14.99 10.19
N LEU A 271 -14.35 15.38 8.92
CA LEU A 271 -13.06 15.51 8.27
C LEU A 271 -12.18 16.56 8.96
N GLU A 272 -12.72 17.74 9.26
CA GLU A 272 -12.02 18.80 10.00
C GLU A 272 -11.50 18.30 11.36
N ARG A 273 -12.30 17.47 12.05
CA ARG A 273 -11.92 16.88 13.33
C ARG A 273 -10.83 15.82 13.18
N LEU A 274 -10.93 14.95 12.18
CA LEU A 274 -9.92 13.92 11.89
C LEU A 274 -8.59 14.55 11.48
N THR A 275 -8.63 15.61 10.67
CA THR A 275 -7.44 16.38 10.27
C THR A 275 -6.73 16.98 11.48
N ARG A 276 -7.49 17.48 12.47
CA ARG A 276 -6.92 17.95 13.74
C ARG A 276 -6.27 16.82 14.54
N VAL A 277 -6.92 15.64 14.61
CA VAL A 277 -6.33 14.47 15.29
C VAL A 277 -5.00 14.08 14.63
N ALA A 278 -4.96 13.97 13.30
CA ALA A 278 -3.75 13.61 12.59
C ALA A 278 -2.59 14.59 12.85
N ARG A 279 -2.89 15.89 12.78
CA ARG A 279 -1.92 16.96 13.02
C ARG A 279 -1.39 16.97 14.45
N ASP A 280 -2.30 16.91 15.42
CA ASP A 280 -1.95 17.15 16.83
C ASP A 280 -1.45 15.87 17.53
N ARG A 281 -1.81 14.69 17.01
CA ARG A 281 -1.63 13.40 17.70
C ARG A 281 -1.06 12.28 16.83
N GLY A 282 -0.78 12.53 15.55
CA GLY A 282 -0.20 11.55 14.64
C GLY A 282 -1.20 10.57 14.02
N PHE A 283 -0.69 9.77 13.08
CA PHE A 283 -1.41 8.74 12.35
C PHE A 283 -1.79 7.53 13.21
N GLU A 284 -1.02 7.17 14.24
CA GLU A 284 -1.39 6.08 15.16
C GLU A 284 -2.70 6.38 15.91
N GLN A 285 -2.80 7.60 16.44
CA GLN A 285 -4.03 8.03 17.11
C GLN A 285 -5.19 8.16 16.12
N LEU A 286 -4.92 8.64 14.90
CA LEU A 286 -5.91 8.72 13.84
C LEU A 286 -6.45 7.33 13.47
N GLU A 287 -5.60 6.30 13.34
CA GLU A 287 -6.02 4.92 13.04
C GLU A 287 -7.01 4.40 14.10
N SER A 288 -6.73 4.64 15.38
CA SER A 288 -7.62 4.28 16.48
C SER A 288 -8.98 4.99 16.39
N VAL A 289 -8.98 6.29 16.08
CA VAL A 289 -10.21 7.08 15.93
C VAL A 289 -11.02 6.63 14.71
N LEU A 290 -10.36 6.40 13.57
CA LEU A 290 -11.01 5.90 12.35
C LEU A 290 -11.63 4.52 12.58
N THR A 291 -10.92 3.62 13.24
CA THR A 291 -11.42 2.28 13.57
C THR A 291 -12.71 2.36 14.40
N ALA A 292 -12.70 3.19 15.45
CA ALA A 292 -13.89 3.39 16.30
C ALA A 292 -15.05 4.04 15.54
N ALA A 293 -14.76 5.05 14.70
CA ALA A 293 -15.77 5.76 13.93
C ALA A 293 -16.43 4.88 12.87
N LEU A 294 -15.64 4.09 12.14
CA LEU A 294 -16.12 3.20 11.08
C LEU A 294 -16.93 2.02 11.64
N ALA A 295 -16.65 1.58 12.87
CA ALA A 295 -17.41 0.53 13.52
C ALA A 295 -18.87 0.92 13.83
N VAL A 296 -19.15 2.22 13.98
CA VAL A 296 -20.50 2.75 14.27
C VAL A 296 -21.12 3.52 13.11
N ALA A 297 -20.32 3.91 12.12
CA ALA A 297 -20.79 4.61 10.95
C ALA A 297 -21.60 3.69 10.03
N GLY A 298 -22.63 4.26 9.40
CA GLY A 298 -23.29 3.64 8.24
C GLY A 298 -22.58 4.04 6.96
N GLU A 299 -23.30 4.65 6.02
CA GLU A 299 -22.75 5.11 4.74
C GLU A 299 -21.95 6.42 4.85
N CYS A 300 -21.95 7.07 6.01
CA CYS A 300 -21.29 8.35 6.24
C CYS A 300 -20.69 8.42 7.65
N VAL A 301 -19.42 8.84 7.75
CA VAL A 301 -18.78 9.22 9.01
C VAL A 301 -19.19 10.66 9.34
N GLU A 302 -20.16 10.78 10.23
CA GLU A 302 -20.58 12.04 10.83
C GLU A 302 -19.71 12.37 12.04
N LYS A 303 -19.68 13.65 12.43
CA LYS A 303 -18.94 14.12 13.60
C LYS A 303 -19.36 13.40 14.90
N ASP A 304 -20.63 13.03 15.00
CA ASP A 304 -21.18 12.33 16.17
C ASP A 304 -20.68 10.89 16.30
N HIS A 305 -20.19 10.29 15.20
CA HIS A 305 -19.50 9.00 15.21
C HIS A 305 -18.07 9.12 15.73
N LEU A 306 -17.51 10.33 15.66
CA LEU A 306 -16.20 10.59 16.20
C LEU A 306 -16.33 10.75 17.71
N PRO A 307 -15.48 10.08 18.51
CA PRO A 307 -15.48 10.27 19.95
C PRO A 307 -15.44 11.76 20.29
N VAL A 308 -16.40 12.20 21.13
CA VAL A 308 -16.72 13.61 21.45
C VAL A 308 -15.50 14.40 21.88
N ASP A 309 -14.48 13.69 22.37
CA ASP A 309 -13.05 13.97 22.39
C ASP A 309 -12.39 12.61 22.14
N GLY A 310 -11.40 12.43 21.25
CA GLY A 310 -10.74 11.12 20.95
C GLY A 310 -10.02 10.42 22.12
N TYR A 311 -10.72 10.24 23.23
CA TYR A 311 -10.21 10.14 24.59
C TYR A 311 -10.86 9.00 25.39
N HIS A 312 -11.95 8.37 24.96
CA HIS A 312 -12.63 7.45 25.90
C HIS A 312 -12.15 6.00 25.89
N THR A 313 -11.66 5.46 24.79
CA THR A 313 -11.21 4.05 24.73
C THR A 313 -9.69 3.95 24.75
N ALA A 314 -8.99 4.50 23.76
CA ALA A 314 -7.52 4.38 23.67
C ALA A 314 -6.77 5.04 24.84
N PHE A 315 -7.21 6.21 25.31
CA PHE A 315 -6.59 6.89 26.45
C PHE A 315 -6.89 6.21 27.78
N VAL A 316 -8.06 5.60 27.95
CA VAL A 316 -8.34 4.79 29.13
C VAL A 316 -7.48 3.54 29.10
N ASP A 317 -7.32 2.87 27.95
CA ASP A 317 -6.46 1.70 27.80
C ASP A 317 -4.98 2.02 28.05
N GLU A 318 -4.47 3.16 27.56
CA GLU A 318 -3.11 3.64 27.83
C GLU A 318 -2.91 4.00 29.31
N LEU A 319 -3.87 4.70 29.92
CA LEU A 319 -3.84 5.01 31.35
C LEU A 319 -3.89 3.75 32.22
N LEU A 320 -4.69 2.75 31.84
CA LEU A 320 -4.82 1.48 32.56
C LEU A 320 -3.52 0.67 32.53
N LYS A 321 -2.64 0.88 31.54
CA LYS A 321 -1.30 0.28 31.50
C LYS A 321 -0.31 0.93 32.48
N ALA A 322 -0.57 2.17 32.93
CA ALA A 322 0.29 2.83 33.88
C ALA A 322 0.20 2.16 35.27
N PRO A 323 1.28 2.12 36.06
CA PRO A 323 1.25 1.54 37.42
C PRO A 323 0.26 2.22 38.36
N LYS A 324 -0.05 3.50 38.09
CA LYS A 324 -1.03 4.31 38.83
C LYS A 324 -1.90 5.12 37.85
N PRO A 325 -2.94 4.51 37.26
CA PRO A 325 -3.75 5.13 36.19
C PRO A 325 -4.36 6.48 36.60
N LEU A 326 -4.88 6.58 37.83
CA LEU A 326 -5.48 7.81 38.34
C LEU A 326 -4.45 8.93 38.55
N ALA A 327 -3.23 8.59 38.97
CA ALA A 327 -2.17 9.58 39.14
C ALA A 327 -1.67 10.08 37.78
N ALA A 328 -1.55 9.20 36.78
CA ALA A 328 -1.17 9.55 35.42
C ALA A 328 -2.23 10.45 34.74
N LEU A 329 -3.52 10.13 34.94
CA LEU A 329 -4.62 10.98 34.49
C LEU A 329 -4.57 12.37 35.13
N GLU A 330 -4.37 12.40 36.46
CA GLU A 330 -4.28 13.65 37.21
C GLU A 330 -3.08 14.49 36.79
N GLU A 331 -1.90 13.88 36.61
CA GLU A 331 -0.70 14.58 36.16
C GLU A 331 -0.93 15.27 34.81
N ARG A 332 -1.48 14.52 33.85
CA ARG A 332 -1.70 15.00 32.50
C ARG A 332 -2.74 16.11 32.44
N LEU A 333 -3.83 15.99 33.20
CA LEU A 333 -4.85 17.04 33.34
C LEU A 333 -4.23 18.33 33.90
N LEU A 334 -3.45 18.21 34.99
CA LEU A 334 -2.86 19.37 35.64
C LEU A 334 -1.82 20.06 34.76
N ARG A 335 -0.99 19.29 34.03
CA ARG A 335 -0.01 19.83 33.09
C ARG A 335 -0.68 20.61 31.95
N GLU A 336 -1.71 20.03 31.33
CA GLU A 336 -2.48 20.68 30.25
C GLU A 336 -3.12 22.00 30.73
N VAL A 337 -3.74 21.99 31.92
CA VAL A 337 -4.37 23.20 32.46
C VAL A 337 -3.33 24.27 32.78
N LEU A 338 -2.17 23.89 33.32
CA LEU A 338 -1.06 24.81 33.61
C LEU A 338 -0.52 25.45 32.33
N GLU A 339 -0.31 24.67 31.26
CA GLU A 339 0.19 25.17 29.97
C GLU A 339 -0.80 26.15 29.32
N ARG A 340 -2.09 25.81 29.26
CA ARG A 340 -3.15 26.70 28.74
C ARG A 340 -3.30 27.99 29.54
N CYS A 341 -3.00 27.95 30.83
CA CYS A 341 -3.01 29.13 31.69
C CYS A 341 -1.66 29.88 31.66
N GLY A 342 -0.68 29.45 30.87
CA GLY A 342 0.65 30.07 30.83
C GLY A 342 1.37 30.00 32.18
N TRP A 343 1.18 28.92 32.93
CA TRP A 343 1.71 28.69 34.28
C TRP A 343 1.25 29.73 35.33
N ARG A 344 0.15 30.44 35.06
CA ARG A 344 -0.49 31.34 36.04
C ARG A 344 -1.25 30.52 37.08
N MET A 345 -0.57 30.22 38.18
CA MET A 345 -1.05 29.32 39.25
C MET A 345 -2.44 29.63 39.81
N GLN A 346 -2.83 30.90 39.89
CA GLN A 346 -4.13 31.30 40.40
C GLN A 346 -5.26 30.92 39.42
N GLU A 347 -5.06 31.22 38.14
CA GLU A 347 -6.00 30.91 37.06
C GLU A 347 -6.13 29.40 36.85
N ALA A 348 -5.01 28.67 36.91
CA ALA A 348 -5.01 27.21 36.83
C ALA A 348 -5.78 26.58 38.00
N ALA A 349 -5.60 27.07 39.23
CA ALA A 349 -6.29 26.55 40.41
C ALA A 349 -7.81 26.76 40.33
N GLU A 350 -8.23 27.95 39.90
CA GLU A 350 -9.65 28.28 39.67
C GLU A 350 -10.27 27.38 38.59
N ARG A 351 -9.52 27.11 37.51
CA ARG A 351 -9.98 26.29 36.38
C ARG A 351 -10.08 24.81 36.71
N VAL A 352 -9.20 24.30 37.57
CA VAL A 352 -9.26 22.94 38.12
C VAL A 352 -10.32 22.82 39.23
N GLY A 353 -10.74 23.93 39.84
CA GLY A 353 -11.71 23.95 40.94
C GLY A 353 -11.10 23.57 42.30
N VAL A 354 -9.81 23.82 42.50
CA VAL A 354 -9.09 23.54 43.75
C VAL A 354 -8.41 24.79 44.30
N SER A 355 -8.03 24.78 45.58
CA SER A 355 -7.24 25.88 46.12
C SER A 355 -5.83 25.91 45.49
N ARG A 356 -5.21 27.09 45.39
CA ARG A 356 -3.83 27.23 44.90
C ARG A 356 -2.83 26.37 45.69
N VAL A 357 -3.04 26.21 47.00
CA VAL A 357 -2.21 25.36 47.87
C VAL A 357 -2.40 23.88 47.53
N THR A 358 -3.63 23.46 47.22
CA THR A 358 -3.95 22.09 46.78
C THR A 358 -3.32 21.78 45.43
N LEU A 359 -3.40 22.71 44.47
CA LEU A 359 -2.77 22.58 43.16
C LEU A 359 -1.26 22.42 43.29
N TRP A 360 -0.60 23.29 44.08
CA TRP A 360 0.85 23.21 44.30
C TRP A 360 1.27 21.87 44.94
N ARG A 361 0.50 21.38 45.94
CA ARG A 361 0.78 20.08 46.56
C ARG A 361 0.68 18.94 45.55
N LYS A 362 -0.38 18.93 44.72
CA LYS A 362 -0.57 17.92 43.66
C LYS A 362 0.54 17.95 42.62
N MET A 363 0.97 19.14 42.20
CA MET A 363 2.11 19.27 41.27
C MET A 363 3.38 18.64 41.83
N ARG A 364 3.69 18.91 43.10
CA ARG A 364 4.88 18.33 43.75
C ARG A 364 4.78 16.81 43.89
N ASP A 365 3.60 16.31 44.29
CA ASP A 365 3.39 14.87 44.49
C ASP A 365 3.41 14.09 43.16
N LEU A 366 3.15 14.76 42.04
CA LEU A 366 3.14 14.20 40.67
C LEU A 366 4.39 14.58 39.85
N GLY A 367 5.36 15.28 40.42
CA GLY A 367 6.59 15.66 39.70
C GLY A 367 6.40 16.68 38.57
N ILE A 368 5.36 17.51 38.63
CA ILE A 368 5.06 18.52 37.61
C ILE A 368 5.89 19.78 37.86
N GLU A 369 6.87 20.01 36.98
CA GLU A 369 7.71 21.20 36.98
C GLU A 369 7.59 21.96 35.66
N LYS A 370 7.83 23.28 35.72
CA LYS A 370 7.86 24.13 34.53
C LYS A 370 9.13 23.80 33.74
N GLY A 371 8.97 23.15 32.60
CA GLY A 371 10.05 22.98 31.63
C GLY A 371 10.60 24.36 31.26
N SER A 372 11.92 24.52 31.37
CA SER A 372 12.67 25.74 31.03
C SER A 372 12.66 26.03 29.55
#